data_AF-A0A0L0P4P4-F1
#
_entry.id   AF-A0A0L0P4P4-F1
#
_cell.length_a   1.000
_cell.length_b   1.000
_cell.length_c   1.000
_cell.angle_alpha   90.00
_cell.angle_beta   90.00
_cell.angle_gamma   90.00
#
_symmetry.space_group_name_H-M   'P 1'
#
loop_
_entity.id
_entity.type
_entity.pdbx_description
1 polymer ?
#
loop_
_entity_poly.entity_id
_entity_poly.type
_entity_poly.pdbx_seq_one_letter_code
_entity_poly.pdbx_strand_id
1 'polypeptide(L)'
;MGSTTSKPETKVFTPNAPVDFSASFLSHLENSQESDYTRAQYTEKYIQERVASELSKLEAEAQQKFKDATNNALEKSKDAKVSVAQSNEKVQLLTKALQESAKLIQVEVSEDIKKARSEVIACLKQNQGRSLNCWDEVEQFKTLVNSM
;
A
#
# COMPACT_ATOMS: atom_id res chain seq x y z
N MET A 1 -28.61 54.81 27.08
CA MET A 1 -27.85 54.87 28.35
C MET A 1 -28.42 53.82 29.29
N GLY A 2 -27.59 53.02 29.96
CA GLY A 2 -28.01 52.18 31.10
C GLY A 2 -27.56 50.73 31.09
N SER A 3 -26.24 50.48 31.13
CA SER A 3 -25.66 49.19 31.51
C SER A 3 -25.59 49.09 33.03
N THR A 4 -26.21 48.06 33.62
CA THR A 4 -25.89 47.64 34.99
C THR A 4 -25.76 46.12 35.02
N THR A 5 -24.53 45.67 34.84
CA THR A 5 -24.06 44.31 35.10
C THR A 5 -24.29 43.93 36.56
N SER A 6 -25.12 42.93 36.82
CA SER A 6 -25.33 42.34 38.15
C SER A 6 -24.06 41.63 38.61
N LYS A 7 -23.38 42.19 39.60
CA LYS A 7 -22.22 41.56 40.25
C LYS A 7 -22.72 40.52 41.25
N PRO A 8 -22.27 39.26 41.22
CA PRO A 8 -22.70 38.29 42.22
C PRO A 8 -22.03 38.63 43.56
N GLU A 9 -22.84 39.01 44.56
CA GLU A 9 -22.38 39.18 45.93
C GLU A 9 -22.15 37.80 46.56
N THR A 10 -20.90 37.47 46.88
CA THR A 10 -20.52 36.30 47.65
C THR A 10 -20.94 36.49 49.11
N LYS A 11 -22.07 35.90 49.51
CA LYS A 11 -22.48 35.84 50.91
C LYS A 11 -21.61 34.85 51.67
N VAL A 12 -20.67 35.35 52.46
CA VAL A 12 -19.86 34.54 53.38
C VAL A 12 -20.63 34.43 54.70
N PHE A 13 -21.13 33.23 54.99
CA PHE A 13 -21.76 32.93 56.27
C PHE A 13 -20.69 32.52 57.27
N THR A 14 -20.41 33.38 58.25
CA THR A 14 -19.60 32.99 59.42
C THR A 14 -20.52 32.38 60.47
N PRO A 15 -20.20 31.19 61.01
CA PRO A 15 -21.01 30.58 62.05
C PRO A 15 -20.98 31.46 63.32
N ASN A 16 -22.16 31.67 63.90
CA ASN A 16 -22.37 32.56 65.05
C ASN A 16 -22.02 31.89 66.41
N ALA A 17 -21.45 30.68 66.37
CA ALA A 17 -21.06 29.90 67.54
C ALA A 17 -19.62 29.38 67.37
N PRO A 18 -18.81 29.27 68.45
CA PRO A 18 -17.46 28.72 68.37
C PRO A 18 -17.52 27.28 67.86
N VAL A 19 -16.83 27.01 66.76
CA VAL A 19 -16.57 25.65 66.29
C VAL A 19 -15.40 25.10 67.09
N ASP A 20 -15.70 24.38 68.19
CA ASP A 20 -14.70 23.67 68.97
C ASP A 20 -14.38 22.33 68.29
N PHE A 21 -13.20 22.22 67.73
CA PHE A 21 -12.68 20.94 67.24
C PHE A 21 -12.11 20.13 68.41
N SER A 22 -12.28 18.80 68.37
CA SER A 22 -11.66 17.95 69.39
C SER A 22 -10.14 18.04 69.31
N ALA A 23 -9.47 18.06 70.46
CA ALA A 23 -8.00 18.06 70.51
C ALA A 23 -7.41 16.87 69.73
N SER A 24 -8.08 15.72 69.75
CA SER A 24 -7.71 14.53 68.97
C SER A 24 -7.77 14.72 67.45
N PHE A 25 -8.66 15.57 66.95
CA PHE A 25 -8.80 15.88 65.53
C PHE A 25 -7.73 16.88 65.09
N LEU A 26 -7.47 17.91 65.91
CA LEU A 26 -6.39 18.86 65.66
C LEU A 26 -5.02 18.16 65.67
N SER A 27 -4.76 17.26 66.63
CA SER A 27 -3.54 16.45 66.64
C SER A 27 -3.41 15.54 65.42
N HIS A 28 -4.52 15.03 64.87
CA HIS A 28 -4.50 14.27 63.62
C HIS A 28 -4.17 15.15 62.42
N LEU A 29 -4.70 16.37 62.35
CA LEU A 29 -4.40 17.30 61.27
C LEU A 29 -2.95 17.80 61.34
N GLU A 30 -2.45 18.11 62.54
CA GLU A 30 -1.06 18.55 62.75
C GLU A 30 -0.04 17.43 62.51
N ASN A 31 -0.39 16.19 62.86
CA ASN A 31 0.48 15.03 62.67
C ASN A 31 0.22 14.29 61.34
N SER A 32 -0.71 14.78 60.51
CA SER A 32 -0.94 14.23 59.16
C SER A 32 0.25 14.59 58.28
N GLN A 33 1.09 13.60 58.00
CA GLN A 33 2.20 13.74 57.04
C GLN A 33 1.69 13.84 55.59
N GLU A 34 0.44 13.44 55.37
CA GLU A 34 -0.21 13.44 54.06
C GLU A 34 -0.95 14.78 53.87
N SER A 35 -0.28 15.71 53.20
CA SER A 35 -0.92 16.94 52.69
C SER A 35 -1.84 16.64 51.50
N ASP A 36 -2.69 17.59 51.13
CA ASP A 36 -3.51 17.50 49.90
C ASP A 36 -2.65 17.22 48.66
N TYR A 37 -1.42 17.74 48.64
CA TYR A 37 -0.46 17.46 47.58
C TYR A 37 -0.03 15.98 47.57
N THR A 38 0.32 15.39 48.72
CA THR A 38 0.74 13.99 48.79
C THR A 38 -0.40 13.05 48.35
N ARG A 39 -1.64 13.37 48.74
CA ARG A 39 -2.84 12.64 48.31
C ARG A 39 -3.04 12.74 46.79
N ALA A 40 -2.89 13.93 46.21
CA ALA A 40 -3.01 14.12 44.77
C ALA A 40 -1.94 13.33 43.99
N GLN A 41 -0.70 13.32 44.47
CA GLN A 41 0.39 12.54 43.86
C GLN A 41 0.12 11.03 43.92
N TYR A 42 -0.38 10.53 45.04
CA TYR A 42 -0.75 9.12 45.18
C TYR A 42 -1.87 8.73 44.20
N THR A 43 -2.91 9.57 44.09
CA THR A 43 -4.00 9.32 43.15
C THR A 43 -3.53 9.35 41.69
N GLU A 44 -2.66 10.29 41.34
CA GLU A 44 -2.11 10.41 39.98
C GLU A 44 -1.28 9.17 39.64
N LYS A 45 -0.41 8.73 40.55
CA LYS A 45 0.38 7.51 40.38
C LYS A 45 -0.50 6.27 40.19
N TYR A 46 -1.55 6.13 41.01
CA TYR A 46 -2.49 5.01 40.89
C TYR A 46 -3.20 5.00 39.53
N ILE A 47 -3.61 6.17 39.04
CA ILE A 47 -4.22 6.31 37.71
C ILE A 47 -3.22 5.90 36.62
N GLN A 48 -1.98 6.38 36.70
CA GLN A 48 -0.92 6.03 35.74
C GLN A 48 -0.66 4.52 35.70
N GLU A 49 -0.55 3.87 36.87
CA GLU A 49 -0.38 2.41 36.97
C GLU A 49 -1.55 1.67 36.33
N ARG A 50 -2.79 2.12 36.59
CA ARG A 50 -3.97 1.51 36.00
C ARG A 50 -3.97 1.66 34.47
N VAL A 51 -3.73 2.86 33.97
CA VAL A 51 -3.66 3.14 32.52
C VAL A 51 -2.57 2.30 31.86
N ALA A 52 -1.38 2.20 32.47
CA ALA A 52 -0.29 1.37 31.96
C ALA A 52 -0.69 -0.12 31.89
N SER A 53 -1.40 -0.62 32.89
CA SER A 53 -1.88 -2.02 32.90
C SER A 53 -2.89 -2.29 31.78
N GLU A 54 -3.82 -1.37 31.53
CA GLU A 54 -4.82 -1.50 30.46
C GLU A 54 -4.16 -1.37 29.07
N LEU A 55 -3.19 -0.46 28.91
CA LEU A 55 -2.42 -0.32 27.67
C LEU A 55 -1.61 -1.58 27.34
N SER A 56 -0.95 -2.18 28.32
CA SER A 56 -0.21 -3.44 28.12
C SER A 56 -1.13 -4.58 27.69
N LYS A 57 -2.33 -4.66 28.27
CA LYS A 57 -3.35 -5.64 27.88
C LYS A 57 -3.82 -5.42 26.43
N LEU A 58 -4.12 -4.17 26.06
CA LEU A 58 -4.52 -3.81 24.70
C LEU A 58 -3.42 -4.11 23.67
N GLU A 59 -2.16 -3.88 24.02
CA GLU A 59 -1.03 -4.20 23.16
C GLU A 59 -0.95 -5.71 22.90
N ALA A 60 -1.04 -6.53 23.95
CA ALA A 60 -1.04 -7.99 23.80
C ALA A 60 -2.21 -8.48 22.93
N GLU A 61 -3.42 -7.95 23.13
CA GLU A 61 -4.58 -8.26 22.29
C GLU A 61 -4.39 -7.82 20.83
N ALA A 62 -3.82 -6.64 20.60
CA ALA A 62 -3.53 -6.14 19.25
C ALA A 62 -2.49 -7.02 18.54
N GLN A 63 -1.44 -7.46 19.23
CA GLN A 63 -0.45 -8.37 18.68
C GLN A 63 -1.07 -9.72 18.31
N GLN A 64 -1.95 -10.28 19.15
CA GLN A 64 -2.65 -11.52 18.82
C GLN A 64 -3.56 -11.36 17.62
N LYS A 65 -4.40 -10.31 17.60
CA LYS A 65 -5.27 -9.99 16.44
C LYS A 65 -4.47 -9.81 15.15
N PHE A 66 -3.31 -9.15 15.23
CA PHE A 66 -2.43 -8.98 14.08
C PHE A 66 -1.85 -10.32 13.59
N LYS A 67 -1.38 -11.18 14.50
CA LYS A 67 -0.91 -12.53 14.17
C LYS A 67 -2.02 -13.35 13.52
N ASP A 68 -3.21 -13.35 14.10
CA ASP A 68 -4.37 -14.08 13.57
C ASP A 68 -4.80 -13.56 12.20
N ALA A 69 -4.88 -12.24 12.02
CA ALA A 69 -5.20 -11.63 10.74
C ALA A 69 -4.15 -11.95 9.67
N THR A 70 -2.87 -11.90 10.04
CA THR A 70 -1.76 -12.24 9.14
C THR A 70 -1.82 -13.71 8.74
N ASN A 71 -1.96 -14.62 9.72
CA ASN A 71 -2.10 -16.05 9.46
C ASN A 71 -3.31 -16.35 8.58
N ASN A 72 -4.46 -15.72 8.86
CA ASN A 72 -5.68 -15.89 8.06
C ASN A 72 -5.49 -15.36 6.62
N ALA A 73 -4.81 -14.23 6.44
CA ALA A 73 -4.51 -13.68 5.12
C ALA A 73 -3.53 -14.58 4.34
N LEU A 74 -2.53 -15.14 5.01
CA LEU A 74 -1.60 -16.10 4.42
C LEU A 74 -2.32 -17.40 4.04
N GLU A 75 -3.19 -17.93 4.91
CA GLU A 75 -3.97 -19.14 4.65
C GLU A 75 -4.99 -18.95 3.51
N LYS A 76 -5.56 -17.75 3.33
CA LYS A 76 -6.42 -17.40 2.19
C LYS A 76 -5.70 -17.39 0.84
N SER A 77 -4.37 -17.40 0.82
CA SER A 77 -3.59 -17.64 -0.42
C SER A 77 -3.45 -19.12 -0.79
N LYS A 78 -4.04 -20.04 -0.01
CA LYS A 78 -4.14 -21.47 -0.36
C LYS A 78 -5.16 -21.79 -1.45
N ASP A 79 -5.69 -20.80 -2.17
CA ASP A 79 -6.03 -20.98 -3.59
C ASP A 79 -4.74 -21.16 -4.43
N ALA A 80 -3.94 -22.16 -4.04
CA ALA A 80 -2.69 -22.59 -4.63
C ALA A 80 -2.96 -23.39 -5.93
N LYS A 81 -3.87 -22.90 -6.77
CA LYS A 81 -4.10 -23.45 -8.11
C LYS A 81 -3.21 -22.79 -9.17
N VAL A 82 -2.45 -21.78 -8.78
CA VAL A 82 -1.48 -21.09 -9.62
C VAL A 82 -0.18 -20.93 -8.82
N SER A 83 0.52 -22.05 -8.62
CA SER A 83 1.92 -21.98 -8.19
C SER A 83 2.74 -21.29 -9.28
N VAL A 84 3.80 -20.57 -8.88
CA VAL A 84 4.79 -20.00 -9.81
C VAL A 84 5.35 -21.08 -10.75
N ALA A 85 5.53 -22.31 -10.23
CA ALA A 85 5.94 -23.46 -11.04
C ALA A 85 4.93 -23.79 -12.15
N GLN A 86 3.63 -23.87 -11.82
CA GLN A 86 2.56 -24.14 -12.79
C GLN A 86 2.41 -23.01 -13.81
N SER A 87 2.67 -21.76 -13.41
CA SER A 87 2.67 -20.62 -14.33
C SER A 87 3.83 -20.69 -15.31
N ASN A 88 5.02 -21.04 -14.83
CA ASN A 88 6.20 -21.22 -15.67
C ASN A 88 6.02 -22.37 -16.67
N GLU A 89 5.43 -23.50 -16.25
CA GLU A 89 5.10 -24.61 -17.15
C GLU A 89 4.15 -24.18 -18.27
N LYS A 90 3.07 -23.46 -17.92
CA LYS A 90 2.11 -22.94 -18.91
C LYS A 90 2.76 -21.93 -19.87
N VAL A 91 3.60 -21.02 -19.37
CA VAL A 91 4.34 -20.05 -20.19
C VAL A 91 5.29 -20.76 -21.15
N GLN A 92 5.99 -21.81 -20.71
CA GLN A 92 6.86 -22.58 -21.58
C GLN A 92 6.07 -23.32 -22.68
N LEU A 93 4.93 -23.91 -22.35
CA LEU A 93 4.06 -24.58 -23.33
C LEU A 93 3.54 -23.60 -24.38
N LEU A 94 3.04 -22.43 -23.96
CA LEU A 94 2.59 -21.38 -24.86
C LEU A 94 3.71 -20.86 -25.76
N THR A 95 4.91 -20.68 -25.19
CA THR A 95 6.09 -20.24 -25.96
C THR A 95 6.43 -21.23 -27.06
N LYS A 96 6.40 -22.54 -26.77
CA LYS A 96 6.65 -23.59 -27.78
C LYS A 96 5.59 -23.58 -28.88
N ALA A 97 4.31 -23.50 -28.52
CA ALA A 97 3.21 -23.46 -29.49
C ALA A 97 3.29 -22.22 -30.41
N LEU A 98 3.66 -21.06 -29.85
CA LEU A 98 3.88 -19.84 -30.62
C LEU A 98 5.10 -19.94 -31.55
N GLN A 99 6.18 -20.60 -31.11
CA GLN A 99 7.35 -20.84 -31.96
C GLN A 99 7.04 -21.80 -33.12
N GLU A 100 6.28 -22.87 -32.87
CA GLU A 100 5.86 -23.80 -33.92
C GLU A 100 4.95 -23.14 -34.95
N SER A 101 3.98 -22.34 -34.49
CA SER A 101 3.12 -21.55 -35.39
C SER A 101 3.88 -20.45 -36.13
N ALA A 102 4.87 -19.80 -35.50
CA ALA A 102 5.72 -18.83 -36.17
C ALA A 102 6.55 -19.45 -37.31
N LYS A 103 7.03 -20.70 -37.16
CA LYS A 103 7.72 -21.43 -38.23
C LYS A 103 6.80 -21.69 -39.43
N LEU A 104 5.51 -21.96 -39.18
CA LEU A 104 4.52 -22.15 -40.24
C LEU A 104 4.19 -20.85 -40.98
N ILE A 105 4.35 -19.69 -40.32
CA ILE A 105 4.12 -18.35 -40.90
C ILE A 105 5.37 -17.81 -41.61
N GLN A 106 6.56 -18.29 -41.25
CA GLN A 106 7.77 -18.05 -42.03
C GLN A 106 7.68 -18.82 -43.36
N VAL A 107 6.98 -18.22 -44.32
CA VAL A 107 7.12 -18.57 -45.74
C VAL A 107 8.60 -18.42 -46.05
N GLU A 108 9.30 -19.54 -46.24
CA GLU A 108 10.66 -19.56 -46.76
C GLU A 108 10.62 -19.03 -48.19
N VAL A 109 10.66 -17.71 -48.31
CA VAL A 109 10.82 -17.02 -49.59
C VAL A 109 12.18 -17.43 -50.13
N SER A 110 12.18 -18.02 -51.33
CA SER A 110 13.39 -18.51 -52.00
C SER A 110 14.45 -17.40 -52.06
N GLU A 111 15.71 -17.81 -52.05
CA GLU A 111 16.82 -16.86 -52.01
C GLU A 111 16.85 -15.95 -53.25
N ASP A 112 16.33 -16.44 -54.38
CA ASP A 112 16.17 -15.68 -55.63
C ASP A 112 15.14 -14.57 -55.51
N ILE A 113 14.00 -14.80 -54.85
CA ILE A 113 12.99 -13.76 -54.61
C ILE A 113 13.53 -12.69 -53.65
N LYS A 114 14.34 -13.07 -52.65
CA LYS A 114 15.01 -12.12 -51.75
C LYS A 114 16.02 -11.23 -52.49
N LYS A 115 16.79 -11.82 -53.40
CA LYS A 115 17.75 -11.09 -54.26
C LYS A 115 17.02 -10.13 -55.20
N ALA A 116 16.03 -10.61 -55.95
CA ALA A 116 15.24 -9.78 -56.87
C ALA A 116 14.55 -8.61 -56.12
N ARG A 117 14.01 -8.85 -54.91
CA ARG A 117 13.47 -7.78 -54.06
C ARG A 117 14.53 -6.72 -53.72
N SER A 118 15.75 -7.15 -53.39
CA SER A 118 16.83 -6.23 -53.04
C SER A 118 17.29 -5.39 -54.22
N GLU A 119 17.29 -5.96 -55.43
CA GLU A 119 17.62 -5.27 -56.68
C GLU A 119 16.59 -4.20 -57.04
N VAL A 120 15.30 -4.52 -56.93
CA VAL A 120 14.22 -3.53 -57.09
C VAL A 120 14.38 -2.37 -56.10
N ILE A 121 14.64 -2.67 -54.83
CA ILE A 121 14.84 -1.64 -53.80
C ILE A 121 16.10 -0.80 -54.11
N ALA A 122 17.18 -1.42 -54.60
CA ALA A 122 18.39 -0.71 -54.98
C ALA A 122 18.14 0.24 -56.15
N CYS A 123 17.46 -0.22 -57.22
CA CYS A 123 17.14 0.61 -58.37
C CYS A 123 16.23 1.78 -57.97
N LEU A 124 15.17 1.55 -57.19
CA LEU A 124 14.24 2.59 -56.75
C LEU A 124 14.92 3.63 -55.83
N LYS A 125 15.87 3.21 -55.00
CA LYS A 125 16.66 4.12 -54.17
C LYS A 125 17.61 4.98 -54.99
N GLN A 126 18.15 4.46 -56.08
CA GLN A 126 19.01 5.21 -57.00
C GLN A 126 18.18 6.15 -57.91
N ASN A 127 16.97 5.74 -58.29
CA ASN A 127 16.06 6.48 -59.17
C ASN A 127 14.87 7.09 -58.41
N GLN A 128 15.14 7.84 -57.33
CA GLN A 128 14.08 8.43 -56.51
C GLN A 128 13.15 9.33 -57.33
N GLY A 129 11.85 9.09 -57.23
CA GLY A 129 10.83 9.82 -58.00
C GLY A 129 10.72 9.45 -59.48
N ARG A 130 11.52 8.49 -59.97
CA ARG A 130 11.50 7.98 -61.36
C ARG A 130 11.35 6.47 -61.38
N SER A 131 10.25 5.97 -60.82
CA SER A 131 9.98 4.53 -60.69
C SER A 131 9.95 3.77 -62.02
N LEU A 132 9.64 4.46 -63.14
CA LEU A 132 9.59 3.84 -64.46
C LEU A 132 10.96 3.33 -64.96
N ASN A 133 12.06 3.83 -64.41
CA ASN A 133 13.42 3.39 -64.78
C ASN A 133 13.78 2.00 -64.25
N CYS A 134 12.97 1.44 -63.35
CA CYS A 134 13.24 0.17 -62.66
C CYS A 134 12.23 -0.93 -63.04
N TRP A 135 11.60 -0.81 -64.21
CA TRP A 135 10.52 -1.70 -64.63
C TRP A 135 11.02 -3.14 -64.87
N ASP A 136 12.23 -3.29 -65.40
CA ASP A 136 12.81 -4.60 -65.71
C ASP A 136 13.04 -5.42 -64.43
N GLU A 137 13.57 -4.81 -63.37
CA GLU A 137 13.76 -5.46 -62.06
C GLU A 137 12.43 -5.79 -61.39
N VAL A 138 11.43 -4.92 -61.53
CA VAL A 138 10.07 -5.15 -60.99
C VAL A 138 9.38 -6.31 -61.72
N GLU A 139 9.56 -6.43 -63.04
CA GLU A 139 9.01 -7.51 -63.83
C GLU A 139 9.66 -8.86 -63.46
N GLN A 140 10.99 -8.88 -63.30
CA GLN A 140 11.71 -10.07 -62.81
C GLN A 140 11.28 -10.50 -61.41
N PHE A 141 11.10 -9.54 -60.49
CA PHE A 141 10.55 -9.85 -59.18
C PHE A 141 9.12 -10.42 -59.26
N LYS A 142 8.28 -9.83 -60.12
CA LYS A 142 6.89 -10.26 -60.31
C LYS A 142 6.78 -11.67 -60.89
N THR A 143 7.61 -12.03 -61.86
CA THR A 143 7.61 -13.38 -62.44
C THR A 143 8.04 -14.42 -61.41
N LEU A 144 9.10 -14.15 -60.64
CA LEU A 144 9.59 -15.03 -59.58
C LEU A 144 8.56 -15.25 -58.46
N VAL A 145 7.85 -14.20 -58.06
CA VAL A 145 6.78 -14.30 -57.03
C VAL A 145 5.53 -15.01 -57.57
N ASN A 146 5.16 -14.81 -58.84
CA ASN A 146 4.01 -15.49 -59.45
C ASN A 146 4.28 -16.96 -59.77
N SER A 147 5.55 -17.37 -59.82
CA SER A 147 5.97 -18.77 -59.98
C SER A 147 6.13 -19.54 -58.67
N MET A 148 5.93 -18.87 -57.52
CA MET A 148 5.93 -19.46 -56.18
C MET A 148 4.54 -20.00 -55.83
#